data_AF-A0AAD4WDC0-F1
#
_entry.id   AF-A0AAD4WDC0-F1
#
_cell.length_a   1.000
_cell.length_b   1.000
_cell.length_c   1.000
_cell.angle_alpha   90.00
_cell.angle_beta   90.00
_cell.angle_gamma   90.00
#
_symmetry.space_group_name_H-M   'P 1'
#
loop_
_entity.id
_entity.type
_entity.pdbx_description
1 polymer ?
#
loop_
_entity_poly.entity_id
_entity_poly.type
_entity_poly.pdbx_seq_one_letter_code
_entity_poly.pdbx_strand_id
1 'polypeptide(L)'
;MAATVSPIANLKLLNHRNYEDWSFRVKVYLLAEDVWDLVEATTEPPKPEDGEVAFKAWRKNNAKALLAIQTSCGDDTYPIIKGITEAKAAWDALAEELKPSDSDKELKPSDSDEELKPSNSDEELKPSDSEELKPSDSKEGHNNNDESDVKYDPLYDSLKRGDWNAAKEFIDRHPEALTHRGSSSGGTALHEVIESKQLHIVEELLKLMTEEDLEIQDDNRCTAFFYALQKGMTSIVTSMVKKKKKLVTMRFTNMFQDG
;
A
#
# COMPACT_ATOMS: atom_id res chain seq x y z
N MET A 1 -20.05 26.11 0.61
CA MET A 1 -20.15 24.72 0.14
C MET A 1 -18.74 24.15 0.09
N ALA A 2 -18.37 23.25 1.01
CA ALA A 2 -17.10 22.55 0.89
C ALA A 2 -17.30 21.40 -0.10
N ALA A 3 -16.63 21.48 -1.26
CA ALA A 3 -16.63 20.40 -2.23
C ALA A 3 -15.85 19.23 -1.61
N THR A 4 -16.56 18.14 -1.27
CA THR A 4 -15.93 16.88 -0.91
C THR A 4 -15.21 16.34 -2.14
N VAL A 5 -13.89 16.51 -2.21
CA VAL A 5 -13.08 15.90 -3.26
C VAL A 5 -13.17 14.39 -3.06
N SER A 6 -13.76 13.69 -4.03
CA SER A 6 -13.85 12.23 -3.99
C SER A 6 -12.43 11.64 -3.91
N PRO A 7 -12.15 10.68 -3.00
CA PRO A 7 -10.81 10.07 -2.89
C PRO A 7 -10.27 9.48 -4.20
N ILE A 8 -11.15 9.12 -5.14
CA ILE A 8 -10.81 8.65 -6.49
C ILE A 8 -10.07 9.73 -7.30
N ALA A 9 -10.38 11.02 -7.11
CA ALA A 9 -9.83 12.10 -7.92
C ALA A 9 -8.31 12.31 -7.75
N ASN A 10 -7.71 11.75 -6.71
CA ASN A 10 -6.26 11.79 -6.46
C ASN A 10 -5.54 10.52 -6.95
N LEU A 11 -6.23 9.58 -7.58
CA LEU A 11 -5.61 8.38 -8.16
C LEU A 11 -4.91 8.73 -9.48
N LYS A 12 -3.70 8.19 -9.67
CA LYS A 12 -3.05 8.20 -10.99
C LYS A 12 -3.92 7.39 -11.95
N LEU A 13 -4.32 8.02 -13.06
CA LEU A 13 -5.16 7.36 -14.06
C LEU A 13 -4.48 6.10 -14.62
N LEU A 14 -5.29 5.07 -14.88
CA LEU A 14 -4.85 3.82 -15.48
C LEU A 14 -4.23 4.08 -16.86
N ASN A 15 -3.10 3.46 -17.12
CA ASN A 15 -2.43 3.37 -18.40
C ASN A 15 -1.81 1.98 -18.55
N HIS A 16 -1.25 1.69 -19.71
CA HIS A 16 -0.64 0.39 -20.02
C HIS A 16 0.58 -0.02 -19.17
N ARG A 17 1.06 0.85 -18.25
CA ARG A 17 2.27 0.59 -17.45
C ARG A 17 2.04 0.53 -15.95
N ASN A 18 0.84 0.90 -15.47
CA ASN A 18 0.57 0.99 -14.03
C ASN A 18 -0.59 0.10 -13.58
N TYR A 19 -0.97 -0.92 -14.36
CA TYR A 19 -2.09 -1.79 -14.03
C TYR A 19 -2.01 -2.37 -12.62
N GLU A 20 -0.84 -2.84 -12.17
CA GLU A 20 -0.67 -3.40 -10.83
C GLU A 20 -0.95 -2.37 -9.72
N ASP A 21 -0.34 -1.18 -9.79
CA ASP A 21 -0.57 -0.10 -8.82
C ASP A 21 -2.00 0.45 -8.90
N TRP A 22 -2.56 0.58 -10.11
CA TRP A 22 -3.93 1.03 -10.31
C TRP A 22 -4.95 0.04 -9.75
N SER A 23 -4.86 -1.23 -10.15
CA SER A 23 -5.82 -2.27 -9.74
C SER A 23 -5.80 -2.39 -8.23
N PHE A 24 -4.61 -2.37 -7.63
CA PHE A 24 -4.48 -2.28 -6.21
C PHE A 24 -5.29 -1.12 -5.60
N ARG A 25 -5.06 0.13 -6.03
CA ARG A 25 -5.70 1.33 -5.46
C ARG A 25 -7.22 1.32 -5.65
N VAL A 26 -7.71 0.89 -6.80
CA VAL A 26 -9.15 0.80 -7.06
C VAL A 26 -9.79 -0.29 -6.21
N LYS A 27 -9.14 -1.45 -6.05
CA LYS A 27 -9.60 -2.51 -5.13
C LYS A 27 -9.76 -1.97 -3.71
N VAL A 28 -8.81 -1.19 -3.22
CA VAL A 28 -8.90 -0.54 -1.90
C VAL A 28 -10.15 0.33 -1.77
N TYR A 29 -10.37 1.19 -2.76
CA TYR A 29 -11.50 2.11 -2.76
C TYR A 29 -12.83 1.34 -2.74
N LEU A 30 -12.94 0.30 -3.55
CA LEU A 30 -14.14 -0.54 -3.62
C LEU A 30 -14.38 -1.32 -2.31
N LEU A 31 -13.33 -1.77 -1.61
CA LEU A 31 -13.43 -2.36 -0.28
C LEU A 31 -13.91 -1.33 0.76
N ALA A 32 -13.38 -0.11 0.72
CA ALA A 32 -13.82 0.97 1.62
C ALA A 32 -15.30 1.33 1.40
N GLU A 33 -15.77 1.28 0.15
CA GLU A 33 -17.16 1.52 -0.23
C GLU A 33 -18.08 0.31 -0.05
N ASP A 34 -17.57 -0.83 0.40
CA ASP A 34 -18.30 -2.09 0.61
C ASP A 34 -18.96 -2.63 -0.68
N VAL A 35 -18.23 -2.52 -1.81
CA VAL A 35 -18.70 -2.95 -3.14
C VAL A 35 -17.73 -3.89 -3.87
N TRP A 36 -16.57 -4.19 -3.28
CA TRP A 36 -15.56 -5.07 -3.89
C TRP A 36 -16.08 -6.48 -4.17
N ASP A 37 -16.92 -7.03 -3.28
CA ASP A 37 -17.48 -8.38 -3.42
C ASP A 37 -18.23 -8.56 -4.76
N LEU A 38 -18.76 -7.50 -5.36
CA LEU A 38 -19.42 -7.56 -6.66
C LEU A 38 -18.46 -7.69 -7.85
N VAL A 39 -17.24 -7.21 -7.69
CA VAL A 39 -16.19 -7.29 -8.72
C VAL A 39 -15.48 -8.65 -8.65
N GLU A 40 -15.29 -9.16 -7.43
CA GLU A 40 -14.72 -10.50 -7.20
C GLU A 40 -15.74 -11.64 -7.36
N ALA A 41 -17.04 -11.36 -7.21
CA ALA A 41 -18.10 -12.36 -7.27
C ALA A 41 -17.97 -13.29 -8.48
N THR A 42 -17.98 -14.59 -8.24
CA THR A 42 -18.06 -15.63 -9.27
C THR A 42 -19.51 -16.02 -9.59
N THR A 43 -20.48 -15.41 -8.91
CA THR A 43 -21.91 -15.67 -9.05
C THR A 43 -22.55 -14.72 -10.05
N GLU A 44 -23.48 -15.22 -10.87
CA GLU A 44 -24.21 -14.40 -11.83
C GLU A 44 -25.01 -13.27 -11.15
N PRO A 45 -25.21 -12.13 -11.82
CA PRO A 45 -26.07 -11.06 -11.35
C PRO A 45 -27.48 -11.55 -11.01
N PRO A 46 -28.09 -11.07 -9.90
CA PRO A 46 -29.47 -11.40 -9.58
C PRO A 46 -30.42 -10.89 -10.67
N LYS A 47 -31.44 -11.68 -10.98
CA LYS A 47 -32.51 -11.31 -11.91
C LYS A 47 -33.57 -10.46 -11.19
N PRO A 48 -34.38 -9.69 -11.92
CA PRO A 48 -35.52 -8.97 -11.34
C PRO A 48 -36.49 -9.88 -10.57
N GLU A 49 -36.55 -11.15 -10.98
CA GLU A 49 -37.41 -12.20 -10.44
C GLU A 49 -36.94 -12.72 -9.07
N ASP A 50 -35.64 -12.57 -8.75
CA ASP A 50 -35.05 -13.03 -7.49
C ASP A 50 -35.37 -12.10 -6.30
N GLY A 51 -36.03 -10.97 -6.56
CA GLY A 51 -36.53 -10.02 -5.57
C GLY A 51 -36.14 -8.58 -5.88
N GLU A 52 -37.14 -7.70 -5.97
CA GLU A 52 -36.96 -6.30 -6.37
C GLU A 52 -35.98 -5.52 -5.49
N VAL A 53 -36.00 -5.76 -4.17
CA VAL A 53 -35.11 -5.09 -3.20
C VAL A 53 -33.65 -5.49 -3.42
N ALA A 54 -33.40 -6.80 -3.56
CA ALA A 54 -32.05 -7.33 -3.78
C ALA A 54 -31.49 -6.88 -5.13
N PHE A 55 -32.29 -6.96 -6.19
CA PHE A 55 -31.90 -6.52 -7.53
C PHE A 55 -31.60 -5.01 -7.58
N LYS A 56 -32.41 -4.18 -6.91
CA LYS A 56 -32.18 -2.72 -6.85
C LYS A 56 -30.92 -2.38 -6.06
N ALA A 57 -30.66 -3.06 -4.94
CA ALA A 57 -29.44 -2.87 -4.15
C ALA A 57 -28.19 -3.28 -4.96
N TRP A 58 -28.23 -4.45 -5.59
CA TRP A 58 -27.16 -4.92 -6.48
C TRP A 58 -26.88 -3.92 -7.60
N ARG A 59 -27.92 -3.46 -8.32
CA ARG A 59 -27.76 -2.51 -9.44
C ARG A 59 -27.09 -1.20 -8.99
N LYS A 60 -27.48 -0.69 -7.81
CA LYS A 60 -26.90 0.53 -7.24
C LYS A 60 -25.42 0.34 -6.93
N ASN A 61 -25.05 -0.78 -6.32
CA ASN A 61 -23.67 -1.06 -5.94
C ASN A 61 -22.79 -1.37 -7.17
N ASN A 62 -23.32 -2.11 -8.16
CA ASN A 62 -22.66 -2.31 -9.45
C ASN A 62 -22.37 -0.97 -10.15
N ALA A 63 -23.36 -0.06 -10.20
CA ALA A 63 -23.17 1.26 -10.80
C ALA A 63 -22.10 2.08 -10.06
N LYS A 64 -22.04 2.00 -8.73
CA LYS A 64 -21.00 2.66 -7.93
C LYS A 64 -19.61 2.11 -8.27
N ALA A 65 -19.46 0.79 -8.29
CA ALA A 65 -18.19 0.14 -8.60
C ALA A 65 -17.73 0.44 -10.02
N LEU A 66 -18.65 0.37 -10.99
CA LEU A 66 -18.36 0.67 -12.40
C LEU A 66 -17.93 2.13 -12.59
N LEU A 67 -18.61 3.07 -11.94
CA LEU A 67 -18.25 4.49 -12.02
C LEU A 67 -16.84 4.72 -11.45
N ALA A 68 -16.50 4.06 -10.35
CA ALA A 68 -15.15 4.16 -9.76
C ALA A 68 -14.06 3.65 -10.70
N ILE A 69 -14.29 2.50 -11.35
CA ILE A 69 -13.38 1.94 -12.36
C ILE A 69 -13.25 2.93 -13.53
N GLN A 70 -14.37 3.36 -14.12
CA GLN A 70 -14.39 4.26 -15.29
C GLN A 70 -13.72 5.60 -15.03
N THR A 71 -13.97 6.22 -13.88
CA THR A 71 -13.38 7.53 -13.52
C THR A 71 -11.90 7.47 -13.20
N SER A 72 -11.37 6.27 -12.95
CA SER A 72 -9.94 6.03 -12.71
C SER A 72 -9.19 5.60 -13.97
N CYS A 73 -9.87 5.40 -15.11
CA CYS A 73 -9.23 5.07 -16.38
C CYS A 73 -8.61 6.30 -17.04
N GLY A 74 -7.43 6.13 -17.64
CA GLY A 74 -6.86 7.12 -18.56
C GLY A 74 -7.53 7.07 -19.92
N ASP A 75 -7.28 8.09 -20.75
CA ASP A 75 -7.88 8.22 -22.09
C ASP A 75 -7.50 7.04 -23.02
N ASP A 76 -6.33 6.44 -22.80
CA ASP A 76 -5.81 5.28 -23.54
C ASP A 76 -6.47 3.96 -23.12
N THR A 77 -6.89 3.83 -21.86
CA THR A 77 -7.43 2.58 -21.28
C THR A 77 -8.95 2.57 -21.16
N TYR A 78 -9.60 3.73 -21.06
CA TYR A 78 -11.07 3.83 -21.04
C TYR A 78 -11.76 3.14 -22.23
N PRO A 79 -11.25 3.19 -23.48
CA PRO A 79 -11.86 2.49 -24.60
C PRO A 79 -12.05 0.99 -24.40
N ILE A 80 -11.21 0.32 -23.60
CA ILE A 80 -11.29 -1.13 -23.30
C ILE A 80 -12.62 -1.50 -22.65
N ILE A 81 -13.10 -0.64 -21.75
CA ILE A 81 -14.33 -0.88 -20.97
C ILE A 81 -15.54 -0.12 -21.50
N LYS A 82 -15.39 0.56 -22.64
CA LYS A 82 -16.45 1.39 -23.21
C LYS A 82 -17.65 0.53 -23.59
N GLY A 83 -18.79 0.81 -22.97
CA GLY A 83 -20.04 0.08 -23.23
C GLY A 83 -20.26 -1.13 -22.32
N ILE A 84 -19.30 -1.48 -21.46
CA ILE A 84 -19.50 -2.50 -20.42
C ILE A 84 -20.39 -1.92 -19.32
N THR A 85 -21.37 -2.71 -18.87
CA THR A 85 -22.38 -2.30 -17.88
C THR A 85 -22.22 -2.95 -16.51
N GLU A 86 -21.34 -3.95 -16.41
CA GLU A 86 -21.04 -4.67 -15.18
C GLU A 86 -19.64 -4.32 -14.70
N ALA A 87 -19.52 -3.95 -13.42
CA ALA A 87 -18.24 -3.58 -12.82
C ALA A 87 -17.23 -4.72 -12.89
N LYS A 88 -17.70 -5.96 -12.68
CA LYS A 88 -16.88 -7.17 -12.83
C LYS A 88 -16.35 -7.34 -14.26
N ALA A 89 -17.24 -7.32 -15.26
CA ALA A 89 -16.81 -7.46 -16.65
C ALA A 89 -15.84 -6.35 -17.06
N ALA A 90 -16.01 -5.13 -16.55
CA ALA A 90 -15.09 -4.02 -16.82
C ALA A 90 -13.72 -4.26 -16.17
N TRP A 91 -13.70 -4.74 -14.92
CA TRP A 91 -12.49 -5.11 -14.22
C TRP A 91 -11.72 -6.24 -14.93
N ASP A 92 -12.44 -7.30 -15.30
CA ASP A 92 -11.86 -8.48 -15.96
C ASP A 92 -11.31 -8.10 -17.34
N ALA A 93 -12.02 -7.28 -18.13
CA ALA A 93 -11.51 -6.79 -19.42
C ALA A 93 -10.20 -5.99 -19.29
N LEU A 94 -10.10 -5.12 -18.27
CA LEU A 94 -8.84 -4.40 -18.01
C LEU A 94 -7.73 -5.34 -17.54
N ALA A 95 -8.06 -6.37 -16.77
CA ALA A 95 -7.11 -7.37 -16.32
C ALA A 95 -6.54 -8.17 -17.49
N GLU A 96 -7.38 -8.64 -18.41
CA GLU A 96 -6.94 -9.40 -19.58
C GLU A 96 -6.04 -8.59 -20.51
N GLU A 97 -6.35 -7.30 -20.72
CA GLU A 97 -5.60 -6.44 -21.66
C GLU A 97 -4.32 -5.84 -21.08
N LEU A 98 -4.28 -5.54 -19.77
CA LEU A 98 -3.24 -4.69 -19.17
C LEU A 98 -2.40 -5.38 -18.11
N LYS A 99 -2.83 -6.55 -17.62
CA LYS A 99 -2.04 -7.30 -16.64
C LYS A 99 -0.81 -7.87 -17.36
N PRO A 100 0.41 -7.61 -16.84
CA PRO A 100 1.62 -8.13 -17.46
C PRO A 100 1.55 -9.66 -17.50
N SER A 101 1.69 -10.21 -18.71
CA SER A 101 1.83 -11.65 -18.89
C SER A 101 3.25 -12.06 -18.50
N ASP A 102 3.41 -13.21 -17.83
CA ASP A 102 4.75 -13.71 -17.46
C ASP A 102 5.67 -13.96 -18.69
N SER A 103 5.10 -13.92 -19.91
CA SER A 103 5.77 -14.06 -21.21
C SER A 103 6.57 -12.84 -21.69
N ASP A 104 6.41 -11.65 -21.10
CA ASP A 104 7.05 -10.42 -21.60
C ASP A 104 8.44 -10.11 -21.00
N LYS A 105 9.05 -11.04 -20.26
CA LYS A 105 10.40 -10.88 -19.66
C LYS A 105 11.57 -11.12 -20.61
N GLU A 106 11.35 -11.50 -21.87
CA GLU A 106 12.43 -11.73 -22.85
C GLU A 106 12.32 -10.82 -24.09
N LEU A 107 12.52 -9.52 -23.91
CA LEU A 107 13.08 -8.69 -24.99
C LEU A 107 14.20 -7.81 -24.42
N LYS A 108 15.45 -8.26 -24.61
CA LYS A 108 16.64 -7.45 -24.40
C LYS A 108 16.60 -6.22 -25.31
N PRO A 109 17.09 -5.04 -24.88
CA PRO A 109 17.31 -3.93 -25.80
C PRO A 109 18.38 -4.31 -26.82
N SER A 110 18.03 -4.22 -28.09
CA SER A 110 18.96 -4.33 -29.21
C SER A 110 19.73 -3.02 -29.35
N ASP A 111 21.03 -3.07 -29.07
CA ASP A 111 22.00 -2.03 -29.42
C ASP A 111 22.35 -2.12 -30.92
N SER A 112 22.11 -1.03 -31.66
CA SER A 112 22.73 -0.63 -32.94
C SER A 112 22.30 0.83 -33.12
N ASP A 113 23.13 1.87 -33.06
CA ASP A 113 24.20 2.31 -33.98
C ASP A 113 24.63 3.71 -33.44
N GLU A 114 25.80 4.33 -33.61
CA GLU A 114 27.02 4.13 -34.40
C GLU A 114 28.06 5.18 -33.91
N GLU A 115 29.31 4.97 -34.31
CA GLU A 115 30.59 5.51 -33.82
C GLU A 115 30.80 7.05 -33.87
N LEU A 116 31.78 7.54 -33.09
CA LEU A 116 33.03 8.15 -33.59
C LEU A 116 34.08 8.31 -32.45
N LYS A 117 35.26 7.71 -32.66
CA LYS A 117 36.52 7.76 -31.87
C LYS A 117 37.40 8.97 -32.30
N PRO A 118 38.65 9.19 -31.82
CA PRO A 118 39.36 8.75 -30.60
C PRO A 118 40.17 9.89 -29.91
N SER A 119 40.82 9.62 -28.78
CA SER A 119 42.12 10.25 -28.45
C SER A 119 42.92 9.38 -27.45
N ASN A 120 44.17 9.14 -27.82
CA ASN A 120 45.15 8.22 -27.22
C ASN A 120 45.61 8.65 -25.82
N SER A 121 46.01 7.67 -25.00
CA SER A 121 47.35 7.63 -24.40
C SER A 121 47.63 6.26 -23.78
N ASP A 122 48.53 5.56 -24.46
CA ASP A 122 49.63 4.73 -23.98
C ASP A 122 49.47 3.77 -22.78
N GLU A 123 49.71 2.53 -23.21
CA GLU A 123 50.02 1.28 -22.55
C GLU A 123 51.33 1.35 -21.75
N GLU A 124 51.32 0.89 -20.48
CA GLU A 124 52.47 0.20 -19.91
C GLU A 124 52.04 -0.82 -18.84
N LEU A 125 52.62 -2.02 -18.95
CA LEU A 125 52.31 -3.24 -18.20
C LEU A 125 53.14 -3.36 -16.89
N LYS A 126 52.45 -3.82 -15.83
CA LYS A 126 52.80 -4.68 -14.65
C LYS A 126 54.28 -5.11 -14.40
N PRO A 127 54.72 -5.51 -13.16
CA PRO A 127 53.96 -6.34 -12.17
C PRO A 127 54.26 -6.18 -10.64
N SER A 128 53.45 -6.88 -9.83
CA SER A 128 53.71 -7.64 -8.57
C SER A 128 54.80 -7.18 -7.57
N ASP A 129 54.43 -6.99 -6.29
CA ASP A 129 54.81 -7.92 -5.22
C ASP A 129 54.14 -7.67 -3.85
N SER A 130 53.59 -8.76 -3.31
CA SER A 130 53.57 -9.31 -1.94
C SER A 130 53.60 -8.43 -0.67
N GLU A 131 52.65 -8.78 0.22
CA GLU A 131 52.67 -8.80 1.70
C GLU A 131 52.84 -7.49 2.50
N GLU A 132 51.81 -7.13 3.29
CA GLU A 132 51.86 -7.26 4.77
C GLU A 132 50.50 -6.92 5.41
N LEU A 133 50.02 -7.81 6.29
CA LEU A 133 48.92 -7.57 7.23
C LEU A 133 49.43 -6.77 8.43
N LYS A 134 48.69 -5.75 8.89
CA LYS A 134 48.43 -5.42 10.31
C LYS A 134 47.41 -4.27 10.51
N PRO A 135 46.83 -4.13 11.72
CA PRO A 135 45.44 -3.71 11.92
C PRO A 135 45.28 -2.19 12.02
N SER A 136 44.19 -1.67 11.45
CA SER A 136 43.84 -0.26 11.57
C SER A 136 42.85 -0.03 12.72
N ASP A 137 43.37 0.60 13.76
CA ASP A 137 42.63 1.30 14.80
C ASP A 137 41.61 2.30 14.24
N SER A 138 40.42 2.25 14.83
CA SER A 138 39.73 3.40 15.42
C SER A 138 39.68 4.69 14.59
N LYS A 139 38.62 4.85 13.79
CA LYS A 139 37.97 6.16 13.61
C LYS A 139 36.46 6.02 13.63
N GLU A 140 35.91 6.27 14.82
CA GLU A 140 34.53 6.70 15.02
C GLU A 140 34.24 7.90 14.12
N GLY A 141 33.52 7.64 13.03
CA GLY A 141 32.78 8.66 12.34
C GLY A 141 31.49 8.91 13.12
N HIS A 142 31.51 9.88 14.03
CA HIS A 142 30.30 10.43 14.64
C HIS A 142 29.40 11.00 13.53
N ASN A 143 28.38 10.25 13.15
CA ASN A 143 27.18 10.79 12.51
C ASN A 143 26.08 10.81 13.57
N ASN A 144 25.81 12.01 14.09
CA ASN A 144 24.81 12.29 15.11
C ASN A 144 23.38 12.20 14.53
N ASN A 145 22.92 10.99 14.21
CA ASN A 145 21.52 10.71 13.87
C ASN A 145 20.95 9.45 14.56
N ASP A 146 21.70 8.79 15.46
CA ASP A 146 21.42 7.39 15.85
C ASP A 146 20.83 7.21 17.27
N GLU A 147 20.64 8.28 18.05
CA GLU A 147 20.22 8.15 19.44
C GLU A 147 18.70 7.92 19.60
N SER A 148 17.90 8.28 18.59
CA SER A 148 16.44 8.08 18.60
C SER A 148 16.00 6.70 18.10
N ASP A 149 16.71 6.10 17.14
CA ASP A 149 16.33 4.80 16.56
C ASP A 149 16.66 3.64 17.52
N VAL A 150 17.83 3.66 18.16
CA VAL A 150 18.24 2.63 19.14
C VAL A 150 17.29 2.55 20.34
N LYS A 151 16.56 3.63 20.67
CA LYS A 151 15.60 3.65 21.78
C LYS A 151 14.40 2.73 21.54
N TYR A 152 13.98 2.54 20.29
CA TYR A 152 12.78 1.76 19.95
C TYR A 152 13.09 0.37 19.40
N ASP A 153 14.35 0.02 19.17
CA ASP A 153 14.77 -1.33 18.77
C ASP A 153 14.09 -2.44 19.58
N PRO A 154 14.00 -2.39 20.92
CA PRO A 154 13.36 -3.45 21.69
C PRO A 154 11.89 -3.68 21.31
N LEU A 155 11.17 -2.62 20.94
CA LEU A 155 9.79 -2.72 20.45
C LEU A 155 9.76 -3.43 19.10
N TYR A 156 10.47 -2.91 18.10
CA TYR A 156 10.45 -3.44 16.74
C TYR A 156 10.95 -4.88 16.67
N ASP A 157 11.97 -5.22 17.45
CA ASP A 157 12.46 -6.59 17.60
C ASP A 157 11.41 -7.54 18.19
N SER A 158 10.67 -7.09 19.20
CA SER A 158 9.60 -7.88 19.81
C SER A 158 8.44 -8.07 18.84
N LEU A 159 8.08 -7.02 18.08
CA LEU A 159 7.08 -7.09 17.01
C LEU A 159 7.51 -8.06 15.92
N LYS A 160 8.75 -7.99 15.42
CA LYS A 160 9.30 -8.94 14.42
C LYS A 160 9.19 -10.39 14.87
N ARG A 161 9.54 -10.66 16.13
CA ARG A 161 9.49 -12.00 16.73
C ARG A 161 8.08 -12.49 17.06
N GLY A 162 7.08 -11.60 17.06
CA GLY A 162 5.72 -11.95 17.46
C GLY A 162 5.48 -11.98 18.97
N ASP A 163 6.39 -11.39 19.76
CA ASP A 163 6.28 -11.31 21.22
C ASP A 163 5.43 -10.11 21.63
N TRP A 164 4.11 -10.31 21.65
CA TRP A 164 3.17 -9.27 22.04
C TRP A 164 3.36 -8.81 23.49
N ASN A 165 3.78 -9.68 24.41
CA ASN A 165 3.90 -9.30 25.81
C ASN A 165 5.02 -8.29 26.00
N ALA A 166 6.19 -8.56 25.41
CA ALA A 166 7.33 -7.63 25.43
C ALA A 166 6.99 -6.31 24.70
N ALA A 167 6.35 -6.41 23.52
CA ALA A 167 5.93 -5.23 22.76
C ALA A 167 4.91 -4.38 23.55
N LYS A 168 3.92 -5.01 24.18
CA LYS A 168 2.91 -4.33 24.98
C LYS A 168 3.50 -3.68 26.23
N GLU A 169 4.40 -4.36 26.93
CA GLU A 169 5.09 -3.77 28.09
C GLU A 169 5.91 -2.53 27.70
N PHE A 170 6.48 -2.52 26.49
CA PHE A 170 7.15 -1.34 25.96
C PHE A 170 6.15 -0.23 25.64
N ILE A 171 5.06 -0.53 24.93
CA ILE A 171 4.01 0.44 24.57
C ILE A 171 3.34 1.04 25.82
N ASP A 172 3.08 0.24 26.85
CA ASP A 172 2.48 0.71 28.10
C ASP A 172 3.39 1.72 28.82
N ARG A 173 4.71 1.59 28.68
CA ARG A 173 5.71 2.53 29.22
C ARG A 173 5.95 3.74 28.31
N HIS A 174 5.76 3.57 27.01
CA HIS A 174 6.01 4.56 25.97
C HIS A 174 4.83 4.60 24.99
N PRO A 175 3.69 5.21 25.35
CA PRO A 175 2.53 5.26 24.46
C PRO A 175 2.83 5.94 23.11
N GLU A 176 3.77 6.89 23.08
CA GLU A 176 4.27 7.54 21.87
C GLU A 176 4.91 6.56 20.87
N ALA A 177 5.31 5.37 21.32
CA ALA A 177 5.91 4.34 20.48
C ALA A 177 4.94 3.78 19.43
N LEU A 178 3.63 3.91 19.64
CA LEU A 178 2.62 3.45 18.68
C LEU A 178 2.70 4.19 17.34
N THR A 179 3.02 5.48 17.38
CA THR A 179 3.11 6.36 16.20
C THR A 179 4.54 6.65 15.77
N HIS A 180 5.52 6.16 16.54
CA HIS A 180 6.94 6.29 16.22
C HIS A 180 7.27 5.65 14.86
N ARG A 181 8.13 6.30 14.09
CA ARG A 181 8.59 5.88 12.76
C ARG A 181 10.03 5.36 12.85
N GLY A 182 10.21 4.20 13.47
CA GLY A 182 11.53 3.63 13.80
C GLY A 182 11.87 2.29 13.13
N SER A 183 11.07 1.81 12.18
CA SER A 183 11.54 0.69 11.33
C SER A 183 12.56 1.21 10.31
N SER A 184 13.31 0.30 9.68
CA SER A 184 14.35 0.65 8.69
C SER A 184 13.85 1.41 7.45
N SER A 185 12.53 1.44 7.21
CA SER A 185 11.89 2.23 6.15
C SER A 185 11.02 3.37 6.71
N GLY A 186 11.25 3.80 7.96
CA GLY A 186 10.47 4.84 8.61
C GLY A 186 9.01 4.46 8.88
N GLY A 187 8.69 3.17 8.84
CA GLY A 187 7.38 2.62 9.20
C GLY A 187 7.15 2.52 10.71
N THR A 188 5.88 2.49 11.10
CA THR A 188 5.41 2.37 12.50
C THR A 188 5.35 0.92 12.99
N ALA A 189 5.01 0.73 14.26
CA ALA A 189 4.71 -0.58 14.84
C ALA A 189 3.70 -1.39 14.00
N LEU A 190 2.69 -0.73 13.42
CA LEU A 190 1.68 -1.38 12.57
C LEU A 190 2.27 -1.86 11.24
N HIS A 191 3.20 -1.11 10.65
CA HIS A 191 3.91 -1.53 9.43
C HIS A 191 4.73 -2.79 9.73
N GLU A 192 5.48 -2.78 10.83
CA GLU A 192 6.35 -3.89 11.21
C GLU A 192 5.59 -5.21 11.40
N VAL A 193 4.46 -5.20 12.11
CA VAL A 193 3.68 -6.43 12.34
C VAL A 193 3.03 -6.98 11.07
N ILE A 194 2.63 -6.11 10.14
CA ILE A 194 2.06 -6.51 8.86
C ILE A 194 3.17 -7.08 7.96
N GLU A 195 4.33 -6.43 7.93
CA GLU A 195 5.48 -6.88 7.17
C GLU A 195 5.97 -8.25 7.66
N SER A 196 6.09 -8.40 8.98
CA SER A 196 6.49 -9.64 9.67
C SER A 196 5.37 -10.69 9.76
N LYS A 197 4.17 -10.42 9.21
CA LYS A 197 3.01 -11.33 9.19
C LYS A 197 2.53 -11.79 10.58
N GLN A 198 2.67 -10.95 11.60
CA GLN A 198 2.27 -11.23 12.98
C GLN A 198 0.79 -10.89 13.21
N LEU A 199 -0.10 -11.66 12.57
CA LEU A 199 -1.52 -11.34 12.46
C LEU A 199 -2.24 -11.22 13.81
N HIS A 200 -1.83 -11.99 14.83
CA HIS A 200 -2.42 -11.92 16.17
C HIS A 200 -2.12 -10.61 16.89
N ILE A 201 -1.01 -9.95 16.55
CA ILE A 201 -0.61 -8.66 17.13
C ILE A 201 -1.36 -7.51 16.48
N VAL A 202 -1.64 -7.61 15.18
CA VAL A 202 -2.30 -6.56 14.42
C VAL A 202 -3.63 -6.16 15.09
N GLU A 203 -4.46 -7.13 15.45
CA GLU A 203 -5.76 -6.86 16.11
C GLU A 203 -5.58 -6.17 17.47
N GLU A 204 -4.55 -6.50 18.22
CA GLU A 204 -4.27 -5.86 19.51
C GLU A 204 -3.75 -4.42 19.33
N LEU A 205 -2.83 -4.18 18.38
CA LEU A 205 -2.39 -2.83 18.04
C LEU A 205 -3.53 -1.97 17.52
N LEU A 206 -4.41 -2.53 16.68
CA LEU A 206 -5.60 -1.83 16.21
C LEU A 206 -6.56 -1.47 17.36
N LYS A 207 -6.55 -2.13 18.53
CA LYS A 207 -7.35 -1.64 19.67
C LYS A 207 -6.76 -0.39 20.32
N LEU A 208 -5.44 -0.22 20.25
CA LEU A 208 -4.72 0.87 20.89
C LEU A 208 -4.60 2.12 20.01
N MET A 209 -4.60 1.97 18.69
CA MET A 209 -4.43 3.07 17.72
C MET A 209 -5.70 3.89 17.51
N THR A 210 -5.57 5.16 17.13
CA THR A 210 -6.68 5.98 16.58
C THR A 210 -6.82 5.75 15.07
N GLU A 211 -7.74 6.46 14.39
CA GLU A 211 -7.83 6.39 12.93
C GLU A 211 -6.69 7.17 12.26
N GLU A 212 -6.30 8.29 12.84
CA GLU A 212 -5.19 9.13 12.38
C GLU A 212 -3.86 8.36 12.42
N ASP A 213 -3.66 7.52 13.43
CA ASP A 213 -2.48 6.64 13.52
C ASP A 213 -2.40 5.64 12.36
N LEU A 214 -3.54 5.24 11.79
CA LEU A 214 -3.59 4.33 10.62
C LEU A 214 -3.21 5.05 9.32
N GLU A 215 -3.24 6.38 9.31
CA GLU A 215 -2.89 7.20 8.14
C GLU A 215 -1.40 7.55 8.09
N ILE A 216 -0.64 7.19 9.13
CA ILE A 216 0.83 7.39 9.14
C ILE A 216 1.45 6.60 7.99
N GLN A 217 2.30 7.29 7.24
CA GLN A 217 3.05 6.75 6.11
C GLN A 217 4.50 6.51 6.50
N ASP A 218 5.09 5.47 5.91
CA ASP A 218 6.52 5.21 5.94
C ASP A 218 7.30 6.14 4.98
N ASP A 219 8.61 5.92 4.85
CA ASP A 219 9.47 6.71 3.96
C ASP A 219 9.10 6.56 2.47
N ASN A 220 8.45 5.46 2.11
CA ASN A 220 7.93 5.18 0.78
C ASN A 220 6.53 5.78 0.54
N ARG A 221 6.03 6.61 1.48
CA ARG A 221 4.67 7.17 1.46
C ARG A 221 3.56 6.11 1.46
N CYS A 222 3.87 4.91 1.96
CA CYS A 222 2.94 3.80 2.06
C CYS A 222 2.40 3.71 3.49
N THR A 223 1.09 3.45 3.63
CA THR A 223 0.49 3.18 4.94
C THR A 223 0.54 1.69 5.25
N ALA A 224 0.43 1.32 6.53
CA ALA A 224 0.41 -0.08 6.93
C ALA A 224 -0.77 -0.85 6.28
N PHE A 225 -1.87 -0.14 6.05
CA PHE A 225 -3.01 -0.64 5.27
C PHE A 225 -2.63 -1.03 3.84
N PHE A 226 -1.81 -0.21 3.17
CA PHE A 226 -1.29 -0.50 1.83
C PHE A 226 -0.51 -1.83 1.80
N TYR A 227 0.36 -2.04 2.79
CA TYR A 227 1.11 -3.31 2.92
C TYR A 227 0.19 -4.52 3.13
N ALA A 228 -0.83 -4.42 3.98
CA ALA A 228 -1.78 -5.51 4.22
C ALA A 228 -2.53 -5.91 2.95
N LEU A 229 -2.95 -4.91 2.17
CA LEU A 229 -3.59 -5.14 0.88
C LEU A 229 -2.63 -5.80 -0.12
N GLN A 230 -1.36 -5.37 -0.17
CA GLN A 230 -0.39 -5.82 -1.19
C GLN A 230 -0.09 -7.31 -0.99
N LYS A 231 -0.05 -7.72 0.29
CA LYS A 231 0.17 -9.10 0.71
C LYS A 231 -1.12 -9.94 0.72
N GLY A 232 -2.26 -9.38 0.31
CA GLY A 232 -3.55 -10.10 0.28
C GLY A 232 -4.09 -10.50 1.66
N MET A 233 -3.79 -9.72 2.71
CA MET A 233 -4.23 -9.99 4.09
C MET A 233 -5.68 -9.54 4.33
N THR A 234 -6.64 -10.19 3.67
CA THR A 234 -8.05 -9.78 3.65
C THR A 234 -8.68 -9.62 5.04
N SER A 235 -8.30 -10.47 6.01
CA SER A 235 -8.77 -10.36 7.40
C SER A 235 -8.34 -9.05 8.06
N ILE A 236 -7.05 -8.71 7.96
CA ILE A 236 -6.48 -7.47 8.50
C ILE A 236 -7.09 -6.24 7.83
N VAL A 237 -7.18 -6.25 6.50
CA VAL A 237 -7.77 -5.17 5.71
C VAL A 237 -9.20 -4.89 6.17
N THR A 238 -9.98 -5.95 6.38
CA THR A 238 -11.36 -5.85 6.87
C THR A 238 -11.42 -5.26 8.28
N SER A 239 -10.53 -5.67 9.18
CA SER A 239 -10.45 -5.13 10.55
C SER A 239 -10.08 -3.64 10.56
N MET A 240 -9.12 -3.23 9.72
CA MET A 240 -8.72 -1.83 9.57
C MET A 240 -9.86 -0.95 9.02
N VAL A 241 -10.59 -1.42 8.00
CA VAL A 241 -11.76 -0.72 7.44
C VAL A 241 -12.89 -0.61 8.48
N LYS A 242 -13.16 -1.68 9.24
CA LYS A 242 -14.17 -1.65 10.32
C LYS A 242 -13.81 -0.65 11.40
N LYS A 243 -12.53 -0.51 11.74
CA LYS A 243 -12.07 0.48 12.73
C LYS A 243 -12.35 1.90 12.24
N LYS A 244 -12.02 2.22 10.98
CA LYS A 244 -12.27 3.53 10.35
C LYS A 244 -13.76 3.89 10.18
N LYS A 245 -14.65 2.90 10.11
CA LYS A 245 -16.10 3.12 10.01
C LYS A 245 -16.78 3.25 11.38
N LYS A 246 -16.15 2.79 12.46
CA LYS A 246 -16.78 2.66 13.79
C LYS A 246 -16.94 3.98 14.56
N LEU A 247 -16.45 5.11 14.07
CA LEU A 247 -16.59 6.42 14.73
C LEU A 247 -17.77 7.29 14.24
N VAL A 248 -18.46 6.91 13.15
CA VAL A 248 -19.56 7.74 12.58
C VAL A 248 -20.81 7.84 13.49
N THR A 249 -20.83 7.20 14.67
CA THR A 249 -22.00 7.20 15.56
C THR A 249 -21.75 7.78 16.96
N MET A 250 -20.56 8.32 17.27
CA MET A 250 -20.24 8.86 18.60
C MET A 250 -20.06 10.39 18.56
N ARG A 251 -21.19 11.10 18.64
CA ARG A 251 -21.38 12.51 19.04
C ARG A 251 -20.43 13.57 18.45
N PHE A 252 -20.88 14.24 17.39
CA PHE A 252 -20.64 15.68 17.25
C PHE A 252 -21.50 16.43 18.27
N THR A 253 -21.00 16.61 19.49
CA THR A 253 -21.53 17.62 20.41
C THR A 253 -20.50 18.74 20.57
N ASN A 254 -20.83 19.87 19.96
CA ASN A 254 -20.36 21.24 20.21
C ASN A 254 -18.85 21.48 20.32
N MET A 255 -18.27 22.03 19.25
CA MET A 255 -17.07 22.89 19.33
C MET A 255 -17.29 24.26 18.67
N PHE A 256 -18.48 24.83 18.79
CA PHE A 256 -18.68 26.27 18.63
C PHE A 256 -19.49 26.81 19.80
N GLN A 257 -18.80 27.09 20.90
CA GLN A 257 -19.11 28.25 21.72
C GLN A 257 -17.83 28.72 22.42
N ASP A 258 -17.62 30.02 22.28
CA ASP A 258 -16.75 30.94 23.01
C ASP A 258 -15.29 31.08 22.57
N GLY A 259 -14.98 32.29 22.07
CA GLY A 259 -13.64 32.87 21.98
C GLY A 259 -13.37 33.62 20.70
#